data_AF-A0A943X6S9-F1
#
_entry.id   AF-A0A943X6S9-F1
#
_cell.length_a   1.000
_cell.length_b   1.000
_cell.length_c   1.000
_cell.angle_alpha   90.00
_cell.angle_beta   90.00
_cell.angle_gamma   90.00
#
_symmetry.space_group_name_H-M   'P 1'
#
loop_
_entity.id
_entity.type
_entity.pdbx_description
1 polymer ?
#
loop_
_entity_poly.entity_id
_entity_poly.type
_entity_poly.pdbx_seq_one_letter_code
_entity_poly.pdbx_strand_id
1 'polypeptide(L)' 'MPVLSMFYGIIIRMQCEKGGKHHLPPIHVICGDDESVFSLEGEQIDGTISSSKKKLVEAWIEIHKE' A
#
# COMPACT_ATOMS: atom_id res chain seq x y z
N MET A 1 2.33 -11.82 -6.32
CA MET A 1 2.48 -10.37 -6.16
C MET A 1 3.75 -10.15 -5.38
N PRO A 2 4.73 -9.39 -5.88
CA PRO A 2 5.95 -9.14 -5.12
C PRO A 2 5.64 -8.31 -3.87
N VAL A 3 6.21 -8.72 -2.75
CA VAL A 3 6.28 -7.88 -1.55
C VAL A 3 7.37 -6.85 -1.79
N LEU A 4 7.03 -5.57 -1.66
CA LEU A 4 7.96 -4.45 -1.84
C LEU A 4 8.72 -4.16 -0.54
N SER A 5 8.03 -4.22 0.61
CA SER A 5 8.61 -3.88 1.90
C SER A 5 7.85 -4.57 3.04
N MET A 6 8.55 -4.83 4.14
CA MET A 6 7.98 -5.34 5.38
C MET A 6 8.61 -4.65 6.58
N PHE A 7 7.81 -3.99 7.42
CA PHE A 7 8.31 -3.25 8.58
C PHE A 7 7.21 -3.05 9.62
N TYR A 8 7.55 -3.11 10.92
CA TYR A 8 6.60 -2.97 12.03
C TYR A 8 5.31 -3.81 11.88
N GLY A 9 5.34 -4.99 11.25
CA GLY A 9 4.13 -5.80 11.00
C GLY A 9 3.22 -5.26 9.89
N ILE A 10 3.71 -4.33 9.08
CA ILE A 10 3.11 -3.84 7.84
C ILE A 10 3.77 -4.58 6.69
N ILE A 11 2.97 -5.15 5.80
CA ILE A 11 3.43 -5.79 4.56
C ILE A 11 2.90 -4.97 3.40
N ILE A 12 3.80 -4.44 2.57
CA ILE A 12 3.47 -3.65 1.39
C ILE A 12 3.66 -4.51 0.15
N ARG A 13 2.61 -4.67 -0.65
CA ARG A 13 2.62 -5.44 -1.89
C ARG A 13 2.02 -4.63 -3.03
N MET A 14 2.51 -4.86 -4.25
CA MET A 14 1.93 -4.28 -5.46
C MET A 14 1.32 -5.37 -6.32
N GLN A 15 0.09 -5.16 -6.76
CA GLN A 15 -0.61 -6.05 -7.68
C GLN A 15 -0.76 -5.33 -9.02
N CYS A 16 0.01 -5.76 -10.02
CA CYS A 16 -0.16 -5.29 -11.39
C CYS A 16 -1.19 -6.20 -12.09
N GLU A 17 -2.33 -5.65 -12.50
CA GLU A 17 -3.30 -6.41 -13.30
C GLU A 17 -2.72 -6.70 -14.69
N LYS A 18 -2.68 -7.98 -15.07
CA LYS A 18 -2.24 -8.39 -16.41
C LYS A 18 -3.29 -7.93 -17.44
N GLY A 19 -3.01 -6.83 -18.14
CA GLY A 19 -3.81 -6.37 -19.30
C GLY A 19 -4.30 -4.92 -19.24
N GLY A 20 -4.03 -4.18 -18.15
CA GLY A 20 -4.43 -2.77 -18.03
C GLY A 20 -3.60 -1.87 -18.95
N LYS A 21 -4.23 -1.25 -19.96
CA LYS A 21 -3.56 -0.34 -20.90
C LYS A 21 -3.02 0.93 -20.21
N HIS A 22 -3.69 1.44 -19.18
CA HIS A 22 -3.26 2.56 -18.34
C HIS A 22 -4.05 2.51 -17.02
N HIS A 23 -3.51 1.90 -15.97
CA HIS A 23 -3.94 2.11 -14.59
C HIS A 23 -2.71 1.91 -13.72
N LEU A 24 -2.24 2.96 -13.03
CA LEU A 24 -1.16 2.77 -12.06
C LEU A 24 -1.67 1.80 -10.99
N PRO A 25 -0.96 0.70 -10.72
CA PRO A 25 -1.41 -0.28 -9.76
C PRO A 25 -1.41 0.32 -8.35
N PRO A 26 -2.50 0.16 -7.59
CA PRO A 26 -2.53 0.60 -6.20
C PRO A 26 -1.61 -0.27 -5.34
N ILE A 27 -1.26 0.28 -4.17
CA ILE A 27 -0.49 -0.42 -3.14
C ILE A 27 -1.46 -1.13 -2.21
N HIS A 28 -1.25 -2.42 -1.99
CA HIS A 28 -1.97 -3.15 -0.94
C HIS A 28 -1.10 -3.22 0.31
N VAL A 29 -1.73 -2.99 1.45
CA VAL A 29 -1.12 -2.99 2.78
C VAL A 29 -1.84 -3.99 3.66
N ILE A 30 -1.08 -4.91 4.23
CA ILE A 30 -1.58 -5.89 5.21
C ILE A 30 -0.96 -5.58 6.57
N CYS A 31 -1.78 -5.52 7.61
CA CYS A 31 -1.38 -5.32 9.00
C CYS A 31 -2.12 -6.28 9.93
N GLY A 32 -1.54 -7.45 10.19
CA GLY A 32 -2.25 -8.51 10.91
C GLY A 32 -3.42 -9.04 10.08
N ASP A 33 -4.63 -8.94 10.62
CA ASP A 33 -5.88 -9.34 9.95
C ASP A 33 -6.49 -8.20 9.10
N ASP A 34 -5.98 -6.96 9.25
CA ASP A 34 -6.43 -5.81 8.49
C ASP A 34 -5.76 -5.75 7.10
N GLU A 35 -6.56 -5.45 6.08
CA GLU A 35 -6.07 -5.12 4.73
C GLU A 35 -6.62 -3.75 4.31
N SER A 36 -5.75 -2.96 3.66
CA SER A 36 -6.10 -1.64 3.10
C SER A 36 -5.40 -1.41 1.78
N VAL A 37 -6.00 -0.57 0.93
CA VAL A 37 -5.50 -0.22 -0.39
C VAL A 37 -5.20 1.26 -0.44
N PHE A 38 -4.02 1.62 -0.93
CA PHE A 38 -3.55 3.00 -1.04
C PHE A 38 -3.23 3.35 -2.50
N SER A 39 -3.51 4.60 -2.86
CA SER A 39 -2.97 5.20 -4.07
C SER A 39 -1.47 5.44 -3.91
N LEU A 40 -0.76 5.62 -5.02
CA LEU A 40 0.65 6.02 -5.00
C LEU A 40 0.87 7.44 -4.45
N GLU A 41 -0.21 8.20 -4.25
CA GLU A 41 -0.17 9.53 -3.62
C GLU A 41 -0.32 9.48 -2.09
N GLY A 42 -0.60 8.30 -1.52
CA GLY A 42 -0.80 8.12 -0.08
C GLY A 42 -2.26 8.20 0.38
N GLU A 43 -3.21 8.34 -0.55
CA GLU A 43 -4.63 8.30 -0.20
C GLU A 43 -5.09 6.86 0.00
N GLN A 44 -5.80 6.60 1.10
CA GLN A 44 -6.43 5.30 1.34
C GLN A 44 -7.70 5.19 0.49
N ILE A 45 -7.72 4.23 -0.43
CA ILE A 45 -8.82 3.98 -1.38
C ILE A 45 -9.85 3.04 -0.75
N ASP A 46 -9.40 1.99 -0.05
CA ASP A 46 -10.27 0.94 0.50
C ASP A 46 -9.67 0.27 1.75
N GLY A 47 -10.50 -0.49 2.46
CA GLY A 47 -10.15 -1.33 3.60
C GLY A 47 -9.96 -0.57 4.91
N THR A 48 -9.40 -1.25 5.91
CA THR A 48 -9.23 -0.73 7.26
C THR A 48 -7.78 -0.83 7.70
N ILE A 49 -7.34 0.16 8.47
CA ILE A 49 -6.01 0.19 9.06
C ILE A 49 -6.03 1.13 10.27
N SER A 50 -5.33 0.77 11.34
CA SER A 50 -5.20 1.66 12.49
C SER A 50 -4.49 2.98 12.11
N SER A 51 -4.87 4.08 12.76
CA SER A 51 -4.36 5.42 12.47
C SER A 51 -2.83 5.53 12.60
N SER A 52 -2.23 4.82 13.56
CA SER A 52 -0.78 4.77 13.73
C SER A 52 -0.07 4.08 12.56
N LYS A 53 -0.64 3.00 12.03
CA LYS A 53 -0.08 2.26 10.90
C LYS A 53 -0.28 3.02 9.59
N LYS A 54 -1.42 3.68 9.42
CA LYS A 54 -1.70 4.56 8.27
C LYS A 54 -0.60 5.61 8.06
N LYS A 55 -0.21 6.32 9.13
CA LYS A 55 0.87 7.33 9.07
C LYS A 55 2.21 6.74 8.62
N LEU A 56 2.52 5.51 9.03
CA LEU A 56 3.75 4.82 8.63
C LEU A 56 3.71 4.42 7.16
N VAL A 57 2.55 4.02 6.65
CA VAL A 57 2.33 3.71 5.24
C VAL A 57 2.44 4.98 4.40
N GLU A 58 1.77 6.07 4.78
CA GLU A 58 1.84 7.37 4.08
C GLU A 58 3.29 7.87 4.01
N ALA A 59 4.03 7.80 5.11
CA ALA A 59 5.46 8.14 5.12
C ALA A 59 6.28 7.22 4.23
N TRP A 60 6.02 5.91 4.23
CA TRP A 60 6.69 4.97 3.33
C TRP A 60 6.41 5.32 1.87
N ILE A 61 5.18 5.67 1.52
CA ILE A 61 4.82 6.08 0.16
C ILE A 61 5.60 7.35 -0.22
N GLU A 62 5.57 8.37 0.64
CA GLU A 62 6.20 9.66 0.38
C GLU A 62 7.72 9.54 0.12
N ILE A 63 8.44 8.72 0.90
CA ILE A 63 9.89 8.56 0.72
C ILE A 63 10.27 7.67 -0.48
N HIS A 64 9.31 7.03 -1.14
CA HIS A 64 9.52 6.19 -2.34
C HIS A 64 8.86 6.79 -3.60
N LYS A 65 8.48 8.08 -3.57
CA LYS A 65 7.95 8.79 -4.74
C LYS A 65 9.02 9.19 -5.78
N GLU A 66 10.31 9.17 -5.40
CA GLU A 66 11.45 9.53 -6.26
C GLU A 66 12.00 8.36 -7.10
#